data_AF-A0A554JXI1-F1
#
_entry.id   AF-A0A554JXI1-F1
#
_cell.length_a   1.000
_cell.length_b   1.000
_cell.length_c   1.000
_cell.angle_alpha   90.00
_cell.angle_beta   90.00
_cell.angle_gamma   90.00
#
_symmetry.space_group_name_H-M   'P 1'
#
loop_
_entity.id
_entity.type
_entity.pdbx_description
1 polymer ?
#
loop_
_entity_poly.entity_id
_entity_poly.type
_entity_poly.pdbx_seq_one_letter_code
_entity_poly.pdbx_strand_id
1 'polypeptide(L)'
;MDLQTKFRVTVDFRQSLAEMIKAGKYDDVNEDITAEHFLIEGTGTVETEVVLVHFDCDIESDDAIREMEQMGLISGKIEHLLALGAEYPDLEYPIICLGSVWVDRDGRHAVPYLRRWNVGRELRLHWGDRRWRDDCRFLALRTS
;
A
#
# COMPACT_ATOMS: atom_id res chain seq x y z
N MET A 1 -21.05 -4.80 -2.33
CA MET A 1 -20.89 -5.52 -1.05
C MET A 1 -19.41 -5.52 -0.79
N ASP A 2 -18.93 -4.72 0.16
CA ASP A 2 -17.48 -4.52 0.30
C ASP A 2 -16.86 -5.75 0.98
N LEU A 3 -15.90 -6.37 0.30
CA LEU A 3 -15.19 -7.54 0.80
C LEU A 3 -13.94 -7.07 1.53
N GLN A 4 -13.82 -7.45 2.81
CA GLN A 4 -12.63 -7.20 3.63
C GLN A 4 -11.87 -8.49 3.86
N THR A 5 -10.59 -8.52 3.50
CA THR A 5 -9.67 -9.62 3.84
C THR A 5 -8.66 -9.13 4.86
N LYS A 6 -8.40 -9.91 5.91
CA LYS A 6 -7.55 -9.52 7.03
C LYS A 6 -6.24 -10.28 7.04
N PHE A 7 -5.15 -9.57 7.32
CA PHE A 7 -3.81 -10.11 7.46
C PHE A 7 -3.20 -9.60 8.75
N ARG A 8 -2.36 -10.42 9.39
CA ARG A 8 -1.46 -9.96 10.44
C ARG A 8 -0.08 -9.83 9.85
N VAL A 9 0.53 -8.68 10.02
CA VAL A 9 1.90 -8.38 9.59
C VAL A 9 2.70 -7.82 10.75
N THR A 10 4.01 -8.02 10.70
CA THR A 10 4.96 -7.41 11.62
C THR A 10 5.66 -6.26 10.91
N VAL A 11 5.40 -5.02 11.35
CA VAL A 11 6.12 -3.85 10.86
C VAL A 11 7.34 -3.61 11.75
N ASP A 12 8.54 -3.81 11.20
CA ASP A 12 9.80 -3.54 11.88
C ASP A 12 10.35 -2.15 11.53
N PHE A 13 9.96 -1.13 12.31
CA PHE A 13 10.40 0.26 12.13
C PHE A 13 11.88 0.50 12.40
N ARG A 14 12.64 -0.53 12.79
CA ARG A 14 14.11 -0.46 12.85
C ARG A 14 14.73 -0.64 11.47
N GLN A 15 13.98 -1.17 10.51
CA GLN A 15 14.42 -1.28 9.12
C GLN A 15 14.27 0.07 8.42
N SER A 16 15.26 0.39 7.59
CA SER A 16 15.14 1.43 6.58
C SER A 16 14.15 1.01 5.47
N LEU A 17 13.64 1.98 4.72
CA LEU A 17 12.80 1.73 3.54
C LEU A 17 13.47 0.71 2.59
N ALA A 18 14.77 0.86 2.34
CA ALA A 18 15.53 -0.05 1.47
C ALA A 18 15.58 -1.49 2.00
N GLU A 19 15.70 -1.67 3.33
CA GLU A 19 15.68 -3.00 3.94
C GLU A 19 14.29 -3.64 3.86
N MET A 20 13.22 -2.87 4.07
CA MET A 20 11.84 -3.33 3.90
C MET A 20 11.55 -3.74 2.44
N ILE A 21 12.02 -2.94 1.46
CA ILE A 21 11.92 -3.27 0.03
C ILE A 21 12.66 -4.57 -0.27
N LYS A 22 13.89 -4.72 0.25
CA LYS A 22 14.71 -5.93 0.04
C LYS A 22 14.06 -7.17 0.64
N ALA A 23 13.43 -7.06 1.82
CA ALA A 23 12.67 -8.15 2.44
C ALA A 23 11.50 -8.61 1.55
N GLY A 24 10.89 -7.65 0.83
CA GLY A 24 9.82 -7.89 -0.12
C GLY A 24 10.22 -8.67 -1.37
N LYS A 25 11.50 -8.83 -1.72
CA LYS A 25 11.97 -9.60 -2.90
C LYS A 25 11.20 -9.28 -4.20
N TYR A 26 10.97 -8.00 -4.46
CA TYR A 26 10.34 -7.55 -5.70
C TYR A 26 11.30 -7.71 -6.88
N ASP A 27 10.75 -8.09 -8.04
CA ASP A 27 11.52 -8.22 -9.29
C ASP A 27 11.76 -6.85 -9.94
N ASP A 28 10.85 -5.90 -9.70
CA ASP A 28 10.97 -4.52 -10.18
C ASP A 28 10.46 -3.55 -9.10
N VAL A 29 11.25 -2.51 -8.84
CA VAL A 29 10.94 -1.47 -7.87
C VAL A 29 11.09 -0.13 -8.58
N ASN A 30 10.05 0.70 -8.52
CA ASN A 30 10.13 2.05 -9.07
C ASN A 30 11.20 2.87 -8.32
N GLU A 31 12.08 3.53 -9.09
CA GLU A 31 13.26 4.23 -8.59
C GLU A 31 12.96 5.44 -7.69
N ASP A 32 11.76 6.02 -7.81
CA ASP A 32 11.32 7.14 -6.97
C ASP A 32 10.79 6.69 -5.60
N ILE A 33 10.73 5.39 -5.32
CA ILE A 33 10.40 4.87 -3.99
C ILE A 33 11.66 4.92 -3.12
N THR A 34 11.98 6.13 -2.67
CA THR A 34 13.15 6.45 -1.88
C THR A 34 12.77 7.02 -0.52
N ALA A 35 13.72 7.04 0.41
CA ALA A 35 13.53 7.66 1.73
C ALA A 35 13.36 9.19 1.66
N GLU A 36 13.67 9.83 0.53
CA GLU A 36 13.39 11.26 0.31
C GLU A 36 11.90 11.50 0.06
N HIS A 37 11.23 10.57 -0.62
CA HIS A 37 9.81 10.71 -1.00
C HIS A 37 8.86 9.98 -0.04
N PHE A 38 9.33 8.91 0.60
CA PHE A 38 8.53 8.06 1.48
C PHE A 38 9.27 7.80 2.79
N LEU A 39 8.95 8.62 3.79
CA LEU A 39 9.51 8.48 5.14
C LEU A 39 8.83 7.32 5.88
N ILE A 40 9.65 6.52 6.56
CA ILE A 40 9.18 5.51 7.50
C ILE A 40 8.98 6.18 8.87
N GLU A 41 7.77 6.09 9.41
CA GLU A 41 7.40 6.75 10.66
C GLU A 41 6.98 5.71 11.70
N GLY A 42 7.79 5.54 12.75
CA GLY A 42 7.46 4.65 13.86
C GLY A 42 8.72 4.21 14.61
N THR A 43 8.54 3.33 15.59
CA THR A 43 9.66 2.80 16.38
C THR A 43 9.43 1.35 16.78
N GLY A 44 10.51 0.60 16.92
CA GLY A 44 10.47 -0.79 17.37
C GLY A 44 9.81 -1.72 16.34
N THR A 45 9.12 -2.73 16.85
CA THR A 45 8.45 -3.75 16.04
C THR A 45 7.01 -3.84 16.51
N VAL A 46 6.06 -3.75 15.59
CA VAL A 46 4.63 -3.69 15.90
C VAL A 46 3.87 -4.72 15.06
N GLU A 47 3.14 -5.61 15.74
CA GLU A 47 2.13 -6.44 15.07
C GLU A 47 0.93 -5.58 14.69
N THR A 48 0.52 -5.64 13.43
CA THR A 48 -0.55 -4.82 12.89
C THR A 48 -1.55 -5.68 12.11
N GLU A 49 -2.85 -5.46 12.36
CA GLU A 49 -3.92 -6.01 11.52
C GLU A 49 -4.12 -5.10 10.30
N VAL A 50 -3.72 -5.62 9.14
CA VAL A 50 -3.97 -5.01 7.84
C VAL A 50 -5.27 -5.55 7.27
N VAL A 51 -6.07 -4.66 6.70
CA VAL A 51 -7.33 -4.96 6.01
C VAL A 51 -7.17 -4.59 4.55
N LEU A 52 -7.44 -5.53 3.65
CA LEU A 52 -7.59 -5.26 2.22
C LEU A 52 -9.06 -5.05 1.92
N VAL A 53 -9.41 -3.85 1.49
CA VAL A 53 -10.78 -3.46 1.11
C VAL A 53 -10.94 -3.57 -0.40
N HIS A 54 -12.00 -4.22 -0.86
CA HIS A 54 -12.37 -4.32 -2.27
C HIS A 54 -13.78 -3.76 -2.46
N PHE A 55 -13.90 -2.70 -3.26
CA PHE A 55 -15.14 -1.93 -3.46
C PHE A 55 -16.04 -2.46 -4.60
N ASP A 56 -15.56 -3.41 -5.41
CA ASP A 56 -16.31 -4.01 -6.53
C ASP A 56 -16.76 -2.98 -7.59
N CYS A 57 -16.05 -1.86 -7.69
CA CYS A 57 -16.26 -0.81 -8.69
C CYS A 57 -15.00 0.04 -8.91
N ASP A 58 -14.97 0.77 -10.02
CA ASP A 58 -14.02 1.86 -10.20
C ASP A 58 -14.25 2.94 -9.13
N ILE A 59 -13.17 3.43 -8.52
CA ILE A 59 -13.28 4.39 -7.42
C ILE A 59 -12.14 5.42 -7.46
N GLU A 60 -12.43 6.66 -7.07
CA GLU A 60 -11.40 7.69 -6.89
C GLU A 60 -10.74 7.59 -5.52
N SER A 61 -9.47 8.01 -5.38
CA SER A 61 -8.74 7.93 -4.11
C SER A 61 -9.48 8.55 -2.94
N ASP A 62 -10.11 9.71 -3.14
CA ASP A 62 -10.78 10.44 -2.06
C ASP A 62 -12.06 9.73 -1.62
N ASP A 63 -12.79 9.15 -2.57
CA ASP A 63 -13.94 8.31 -2.27
C ASP A 63 -13.52 7.01 -1.57
N ALA A 64 -12.47 6.34 -2.04
CA ALA A 64 -11.93 5.15 -1.40
C ALA A 64 -11.52 5.41 0.06
N ILE A 65 -10.85 6.54 0.32
CA ILE A 65 -10.50 6.97 1.68
C ILE A 65 -11.78 7.18 2.51
N ARG A 66 -12.74 7.96 1.99
CA ARG A 66 -14.00 8.26 2.69
C ARG A 66 -14.80 7.00 3.02
N GLU A 67 -14.90 6.06 2.10
CA GLU A 67 -15.59 4.79 2.32
C GLU A 67 -14.84 3.92 3.35
N MET A 68 -13.50 3.86 3.33
CA MET A 68 -12.72 3.18 4.37
C MET A 68 -12.94 3.81 5.76
N GLU A 69 -12.99 5.14 5.85
CA GLU A 69 -13.27 5.85 7.11
C GLU A 69 -14.68 5.53 7.64
N GLN A 70 -15.68 5.43 6.76
CA GLN A 70 -17.03 5.00 7.14
C GLN A 70 -17.07 3.55 7.67
N MET A 71 -16.12 2.72 7.26
CA MET A 71 -15.93 1.37 7.78
C MET A 71 -15.12 1.32 9.10
N GLY A 72 -14.69 2.48 9.63
CA GLY A 72 -13.83 2.55 10.81
C GLY A 72 -12.40 2.10 10.53
N LEU A 73 -11.92 2.36 9.31
CA LEU A 73 -10.57 2.04 8.87
C LEU A 73 -9.82 3.33 8.50
N ILE A 74 -8.49 3.26 8.56
CA ILE A 74 -7.60 4.32 8.06
C ILE A 74 -6.72 3.75 6.96
N SER A 75 -6.29 4.60 6.02
CA SER A 75 -5.40 4.17 4.94
C SER A 75 -4.04 3.73 5.50
N GLY A 76 -3.57 2.55 5.08
CA GLY A 76 -2.24 2.06 5.41
C GLY A 76 -1.15 2.86 4.72
N LYS A 77 0.00 2.97 5.38
CA LYS A 77 1.24 3.59 4.86
C LYS A 77 2.19 2.57 4.24
N ILE A 78 3.22 3.04 3.55
CA ILE A 78 4.16 2.21 2.78
C ILE A 78 4.83 1.11 3.60
N GLU A 79 5.14 1.34 4.88
CA GLU A 79 5.70 0.32 5.77
C GLU A 79 4.77 -0.88 5.95
N HIS A 80 3.46 -0.65 5.95
CA HIS A 80 2.44 -1.69 6.03
C HIS A 80 2.32 -2.43 4.69
N LEU A 81 2.43 -1.70 3.57
CA LEU A 81 2.44 -2.28 2.22
C LEU A 81 3.64 -3.22 2.06
N LEU A 82 4.82 -2.80 2.50
CA LEU A 82 6.06 -3.56 2.40
C LEU A 82 6.07 -4.77 3.33
N ALA A 83 5.58 -4.64 4.56
CA ALA A 83 5.43 -5.76 5.48
C ALA A 83 4.45 -6.82 4.91
N LEU A 84 3.31 -6.38 4.37
CA LEU A 84 2.35 -7.27 3.71
C LEU A 84 2.98 -7.97 2.51
N GLY A 85 3.69 -7.25 1.65
CA GLY A 85 4.38 -7.83 0.49
C GLY A 85 5.49 -8.80 0.87
N ALA A 86 6.19 -8.59 1.98
CA ALA A 86 7.23 -9.50 2.44
C ALA A 86 6.66 -10.81 3.02
N GLU A 87 5.59 -10.72 3.81
CA GLU A 87 5.00 -11.88 4.51
C GLU A 87 4.01 -12.67 3.64
N TYR A 88 3.32 -12.00 2.71
CA TYR A 88 2.28 -12.59 1.85
C TYR A 88 2.61 -12.36 0.37
N PRO A 89 3.67 -12.99 -0.17
CA PRO A 89 4.15 -12.73 -1.53
C PRO A 89 3.20 -13.20 -2.63
N ASP A 90 2.26 -14.10 -2.33
CA ASP A 90 1.35 -14.73 -3.29
C ASP A 90 0.07 -13.94 -3.57
N LEU A 91 -0.07 -12.72 -3.03
CA LEU A 91 -1.22 -11.86 -3.33
C LEU A 91 -1.22 -11.46 -4.82
N GLU A 92 -2.30 -11.82 -5.53
CA GLU A 92 -2.37 -11.70 -7.00
C GLU A 92 -2.92 -10.37 -7.50
N TYR A 93 -3.62 -9.63 -6.65
CA TYR A 93 -4.32 -8.40 -7.03
C TYR A 93 -3.47 -7.15 -6.78
N PRO A 94 -3.71 -6.04 -7.51
CA PRO A 94 -3.10 -4.75 -7.17
C PRO A 94 -3.51 -4.31 -5.76
N ILE A 95 -2.53 -3.93 -4.93
CA ILE A 95 -2.74 -3.45 -3.57
C ILE A 95 -2.28 -2.00 -3.47
N ILE A 96 -3.23 -1.10 -3.26
CA ILE A 96 -3.04 0.35 -3.31
C ILE A 96 -2.81 0.91 -1.90
N CYS A 97 -1.78 1.73 -1.73
CA CYS A 97 -1.39 2.33 -0.45
C CYS A 97 -1.71 3.83 -0.43
N LEU A 98 -2.98 4.18 -0.15
CA LEU A 98 -3.44 5.58 -0.14
C LEU A 98 -2.96 6.40 1.06
N GLY A 99 -2.41 5.76 2.10
CA GLY A 99 -1.87 6.45 3.28
C GLY A 99 -0.47 7.04 3.06
N SER A 100 0.14 6.77 1.90
CA SER A 100 1.43 7.34 1.52
C SER A 100 1.31 7.94 0.12
N VAL A 101 1.44 9.26 0.01
CA VAL A 101 1.37 9.96 -1.26
C VAL A 101 2.58 10.87 -1.38
N TRP A 102 3.32 10.73 -2.47
CA TRP A 102 4.35 11.69 -2.84
C TRP A 102 3.77 12.67 -3.87
N VAL A 103 4.10 13.94 -3.73
CA VAL A 103 3.77 14.99 -4.69
C VAL A 103 5.07 15.44 -5.34
N ASP A 104 5.19 15.25 -6.65
CA ASP A 104 6.38 15.68 -7.38
C ASP A 104 6.42 17.21 -7.60
N ARG A 105 7.49 17.68 -8.22
CA ARG A 105 7.68 19.12 -8.50
C ARG A 105 6.62 19.71 -9.44
N ASP A 106 5.95 18.87 -10.23
CA ASP A 106 4.88 19.27 -11.15
C ASP A 106 3.49 19.20 -10.48
N GLY A 107 3.42 18.83 -9.21
CA GLY A 107 2.17 18.67 -8.47
C GLY A 107 1.43 17.36 -8.75
N ARG A 108 2.08 16.38 -9.39
CA ARG A 108 1.49 15.06 -9.65
C ARG A 108 1.59 14.20 -8.40
N HIS A 109 0.48 13.53 -8.08
CA HIS A 109 0.41 12.57 -6.99
C HIS A 109 0.91 11.20 -7.45
N ALA A 110 1.81 10.63 -6.65
CA ALA A 110 2.35 9.30 -6.80
C ALA A 110 1.94 8.44 -5.59
N VAL A 111 1.18 7.38 -5.87
CA VAL A 111 0.68 6.45 -4.86
C VAL A 111 1.41 5.11 -5.00
N PRO A 112 2.07 4.60 -3.95
CA PRO A 112 2.67 3.28 -3.96
C PRO A 112 1.62 2.18 -4.10
N TYR A 113 1.96 1.15 -4.86
CA TYR A 113 1.15 -0.06 -4.92
C TYR A 113 2.02 -1.29 -5.19
N LEU A 114 1.51 -2.44 -4.73
CA LEU A 114 2.02 -3.75 -5.12
C LEU A 114 1.17 -4.29 -6.25
N ARG A 115 1.80 -4.99 -7.19
CA ARG A 115 1.07 -5.85 -8.12
C ARG A 115 1.91 -7.07 -8.48
N ARG A 116 1.22 -8.10 -8.95
CA ARG A 116 1.85 -9.17 -9.72
C ARG A 116 1.53 -8.95 -11.19
N TRP A 117 2.54 -8.89 -12.05
CA TRP A 117 2.35 -8.79 -13.49
C TRP A 117 3.09 -9.92 -14.21
N ASN A 118 2.32 -10.77 -14.89
CA ASN A 118 2.81 -11.95 -15.61
C ASN A 118 3.66 -12.87 -14.71
N VAL A 119 4.99 -12.69 -14.73
CA VAL A 119 5.96 -13.54 -14.03
C VAL A 119 6.62 -12.89 -12.82
N GLY A 120 6.35 -11.61 -12.55
CA GLY A 120 7.09 -10.84 -11.54
C GLY A 120 6.21 -10.09 -10.55
N ARG A 121 6.81 -9.76 -9.40
CA ARG A 121 6.24 -8.93 -8.33
C ARG A 121 6.82 -7.54 -8.41
N GLU A 122 5.96 -6.55 -8.50
CA GLU A 122 6.37 -5.17 -8.69
C GLU A 122 5.93 -4.29 -7.52
N LEU A 123 6.81 -3.39 -7.11
CA LEU A 123 6.52 -2.27 -6.22
C LEU A 123 6.62 -0.98 -7.04
N ARG A 124 5.49 -0.32 -7.29
CA ARG A 124 5.39 0.76 -8.28
C ARG A 124 4.69 1.99 -7.71
N LEU A 125 4.76 3.08 -8.47
CA LEU A 125 3.98 4.29 -8.24
C LEU A 125 2.91 4.43 -9.32
N HIS A 126 1.67 4.67 -8.92
CA HIS A 126 0.64 5.15 -9.84
C HIS A 126 0.70 6.66 -9.87
N TRP A 127 0.99 7.19 -11.05
CA TRP A 127 0.95 8.59 -11.38
C TRP A 127 -0.37 8.93 -12.09
N GLY A 128 -1.11 9.94 -11.63
CA GLY A 128 -2.20 10.51 -12.43
C GLY A 128 -3.53 10.72 -11.72
N ASP A 129 -4.61 10.34 -12.40
CA ASP A 129 -6.00 10.78 -12.23
C ASP A 129 -6.71 10.23 -10.98
N ARG A 130 -5.97 9.61 -10.06
CA ARG A 130 -6.46 9.11 -8.76
C ARG A 130 -7.61 8.10 -8.90
N ARG A 131 -7.84 7.54 -10.09
CA ARG A 131 -8.91 6.57 -10.35
C ARG A 131 -8.36 5.16 -10.39
N TRP A 132 -9.02 4.27 -9.68
CA TRP A 132 -8.63 2.87 -9.51
C TRP A 132 -9.68 1.98 -10.12
N ARG A 133 -9.24 0.85 -10.67
CA ARG A 133 -10.13 -0.15 -11.26
C ARG A 133 -10.79 -1.01 -10.20
N ASP A 134 -11.90 -1.61 -10.57
CA ASP A 134 -12.66 -2.57 -9.78
C ASP A 134 -11.86 -3.80 -9.30
N ASP A 135 -10.69 -4.11 -9.87
CA ASP A 135 -9.79 -5.18 -9.43
C ASP A 135 -8.78 -4.75 -8.34
N CYS A 136 -8.76 -3.48 -7.95
CA CYS A 136 -7.85 -2.97 -6.94
C CYS A 136 -8.32 -3.30 -5.52
N ARG A 137 -7.36 -3.63 -4.65
CA ARG A 137 -7.55 -3.77 -3.20
C ARG A 137 -6.86 -2.61 -2.51
N PHE A 138 -7.50 -2.03 -1.51
CA PHE A 138 -6.98 -0.87 -0.79
C PHE A 138 -6.44 -1.31 0.56
N LEU A 139 -5.20 -0.94 0.83
CA LEU A 139 -4.51 -1.22 2.08
C LEU A 139 -5.05 -0.30 3.17
N ALA A 140 -5.66 -0.89 4.19
CA ALA A 140 -6.23 -0.18 5.33
C ALA A 140 -5.79 -0.81 6.64
N LEU A 141 -5.93 -0.06 7.72
CA LEU A 141 -5.69 -0.49 9.10
C LEU A 141 -6.96 -0.27 9.91
N ARG A 142 -7.21 -1.12 10.89
CA ARG A 142 -8.32 -0.93 11.83
C ARG A 142 -7.92 0.08 12.90
N THR A 143 -8.71 1.13 13.08
CA THR A 143 -8.58 1.99 14.26
C THR A 143 -9.08 1.24 15.49
N SER A 144 -8.21 1.10 16.49
CA SER A 144 -8.55 0.56 17.81
C SER A 144 -9.49 1.47 18.59
#